data_AF-A0A2N7YDV7-F1
#
_entry.id   AF-A0A2N7YDV7-F1
#
_cell.length_a   1.000
_cell.length_b   1.000
_cell.length_c   1.000
_cell.angle_alpha   90.00
_cell.angle_beta   90.00
_cell.angle_gamma   90.00
#
_symmetry.space_group_name_H-M   'P 1'
#
loop_
_entity.id
_entity.type
_entity.pdbx_description
1 polymer ?
#
loop_
_entity_poly.entity_id
_entity_poly.type
_entity_poly.pdbx_seq_one_letter_code
_entity_poly.pdbx_strand_id
1 'polypeptide(L)'
;ASDSAMSIAPNYRGATNAAGVYALTPVQGYTKDLADQARSMIQQWGATLAGLGSVSTENIVPVGKGGTGASTQAAARENLGLGAVATTSFGIGAGQALTVPMLGLGSRAAIGDSSIYTSMNVWETGFGVITDRTQFKPVTYGTLLNMAFPGTGNLGSQLWMGTIPGKTLGFRSGDYGTESFNYVYHTGNTTRAADGT
;
A
#
# COMPACT_ATOMS: atom_id res chain seq x y z
N ALA A 1 33.22 71.29 -23.04
CA ALA A 1 34.22 70.32 -23.51
C ALA A 1 34.48 70.62 -24.99
N SER A 2 35.73 70.61 -25.46
CA SER A 2 35.96 70.71 -26.91
C SER A 2 35.61 69.38 -27.57
N ASP A 3 35.23 69.39 -28.85
CA ASP A 3 34.93 68.21 -29.67
C ASP A 3 36.12 67.26 -29.89
N SER A 4 37.27 67.51 -29.24
CA SER A 4 38.48 66.68 -29.31
C SER A 4 38.86 66.04 -27.97
N ALA A 5 38.05 66.21 -26.91
CA ALA A 5 38.33 65.68 -25.58
C ALA A 5 37.34 64.55 -25.19
N MET A 6 37.84 63.33 -25.06
CA MET A 6 37.08 62.20 -24.50
C MET A 6 37.08 62.30 -22.96
N SER A 7 35.89 62.39 -22.34
CA SER A 7 35.75 62.33 -20.89
C SER A 7 35.40 60.91 -20.42
N ILE A 8 36.05 60.45 -19.34
CA ILE A 8 35.79 59.13 -18.73
C ILE A 8 35.18 59.39 -17.35
N ALA A 9 33.98 58.87 -17.11
CA ALA A 9 33.28 58.98 -15.82
C ALA A 9 32.86 57.58 -15.32
N PRO A 10 33.05 57.24 -14.03
CA PRO A 10 33.74 58.05 -13.01
C PRO A 10 35.23 58.26 -13.32
N ASN A 11 35.84 59.27 -12.67
CA ASN A 11 37.25 59.62 -12.87
C ASN A 11 38.14 58.38 -12.74
N TYR A 12 39.14 58.28 -13.62
CA TYR A 12 40.16 57.24 -13.59
C TYR A 12 40.69 57.03 -12.17
N ARG A 13 40.67 55.78 -11.67
CA ARG A 13 40.98 55.45 -10.27
C ARG A 13 42.48 55.28 -9.95
N GLY A 14 43.37 55.69 -10.87
CA GLY A 14 44.82 55.66 -10.68
C GLY A 14 45.42 57.05 -10.38
N ALA A 15 46.74 57.12 -10.25
CA ALA A 15 47.46 58.38 -10.04
C ALA A 15 47.23 59.36 -11.21
N THR A 16 46.88 60.61 -10.89
CA THR A 16 46.63 61.65 -11.89
C THR A 16 47.91 61.98 -12.64
N ASN A 17 47.97 61.63 -13.92
CA ASN A 17 49.03 62.06 -14.82
C ASN A 17 48.43 62.97 -15.91
N ALA A 18 48.76 64.27 -15.85
CA ALA A 18 48.21 65.30 -16.73
C ALA A 18 48.76 65.26 -18.17
N ALA A 19 49.83 64.49 -18.42
CA ALA A 19 50.47 64.35 -19.74
C ALA A 19 50.61 62.88 -20.19
N GLY A 20 49.97 61.94 -19.48
CA GLY A 20 50.00 60.53 -19.86
C GLY A 20 49.21 60.28 -21.15
N VAL A 21 49.82 59.65 -22.15
CA VAL A 21 49.10 59.15 -23.33
C VAL A 21 48.28 57.94 -22.90
N TYR A 22 46.95 58.05 -22.92
CA TYR A 22 46.04 56.93 -22.68
C TYR A 22 45.72 56.24 -24.00
N ALA A 23 45.98 54.94 -24.09
CA ALA A 23 45.53 54.11 -25.19
C ALA A 23 44.24 53.39 -24.78
N LEU A 24 43.18 53.51 -25.59
CA LEU A 24 42.06 52.58 -25.54
C LEU A 24 42.38 51.44 -26.48
N THR A 25 42.50 50.24 -25.95
CA THR A 25 42.57 49.05 -26.79
C THR A 25 41.16 48.48 -26.92
N PRO A 26 40.69 48.11 -28.11
CA PRO A 26 39.48 47.33 -28.24
C PRO A 26 39.70 46.00 -27.52
N VAL A 27 39.06 45.80 -26.38
CA VAL A 27 38.88 44.45 -25.84
C VAL A 27 37.92 43.75 -26.80
N GLN A 28 38.31 42.59 -27.32
CA GLN A 28 37.46 41.81 -28.24
C GLN A 28 36.06 41.66 -27.62
N GLY A 29 35.06 42.27 -28.28
CA GLY A 29 33.67 42.30 -27.82
C GLY A 29 33.15 40.91 -27.49
N TYR A 30 33.51 39.90 -28.28
CA TYR A 30 33.07 38.52 -28.08
C TYR A 30 33.32 37.97 -26.66
N THR A 31 34.49 38.21 -26.07
CA THR A 31 34.79 37.70 -24.71
C THR A 31 34.02 38.48 -23.64
N LYS A 32 33.85 39.79 -23.85
CA LYS A 32 33.10 40.65 -22.93
C LYS A 32 31.59 40.40 -23.02
N ASP A 33 31.05 40.29 -24.23
CA ASP A 33 29.65 40.01 -24.51
C ASP A 33 29.27 38.62 -23.98
N LEU A 34 30.15 37.62 -24.14
CA LEU A 34 29.95 36.29 -23.54
C LEU A 34 29.94 36.38 -22.00
N ALA A 35 30.85 37.13 -21.39
CA ALA A 35 30.90 37.31 -19.94
C ALA A 35 29.65 38.04 -19.41
N ASP A 36 29.19 39.06 -20.13
CA ASP A 36 27.98 39.81 -19.78
C ASP A 36 26.72 38.93 -19.94
N GLN A 37 26.65 38.10 -20.98
CA GLN A 37 25.60 37.09 -21.16
C GLN A 37 25.62 36.02 -20.05
N ALA A 38 26.79 35.50 -19.69
CA ALA A 38 26.94 34.54 -18.59
C ALA A 38 26.52 35.15 -17.25
N ARG A 39 26.90 36.39 -16.98
CA ARG A 39 26.49 37.13 -15.79
C ARG A 39 24.98 37.34 -15.75
N SER A 40 24.36 37.65 -16.89
CA SER A 40 22.91 37.78 -17.00
C SER A 40 22.21 36.46 -16.66
N MET A 41 22.68 35.34 -17.21
CA MET A 41 22.14 34.00 -16.89
C MET A 41 22.27 33.66 -15.41
N ILE A 42 23.44 33.91 -14.79
CA ILE A 42 23.66 33.63 -13.37
C ILE A 42 22.74 34.48 -12.48
N GLN A 43 22.55 35.77 -12.82
CA GLN A 43 21.64 36.62 -12.05
C GLN A 43 20.17 36.21 -12.18
N GLN A 44 19.76 35.76 -13.37
CA GLN A 44 18.38 35.34 -13.60
C GLN A 44 18.08 33.95 -13.01
N TRP A 45 18.99 32.99 -13.17
CA TRP A 45 18.72 31.57 -12.90
C TRP A 45 19.55 30.96 -11.78
N GLY A 46 20.60 31.63 -11.29
CA GLY A 46 21.53 31.06 -10.30
C GLY A 46 20.84 30.63 -9.01
N ALA A 47 19.93 31.46 -8.48
CA ALA A 47 19.15 31.12 -7.29
C ALA A 47 18.17 29.96 -7.54
N THR A 48 17.51 29.94 -8.71
CA THR A 48 16.59 28.86 -9.09
C THR A 48 17.30 27.52 -9.21
N LEU A 49 18.46 27.49 -9.90
CA LEU A 49 19.24 26.27 -10.09
C LEU A 49 19.81 25.75 -8.76
N ALA A 50 20.30 26.65 -7.90
CA ALA A 50 20.72 26.29 -6.55
C ALA A 50 19.55 25.74 -5.71
N GLY A 51 18.36 26.31 -5.88
CA GLY A 51 17.14 25.91 -5.17
C GLY A 51 16.61 24.52 -5.53
N LEU A 52 16.94 23.97 -6.71
CA LEU A 52 16.56 22.61 -7.09
C LEU A 52 17.24 21.52 -6.21
N GLY A 53 18.38 21.84 -5.60
CA GLY A 53 19.10 20.93 -4.71
C GLY A 53 19.36 19.56 -5.37
N SER A 54 19.07 18.49 -4.63
CA SER A 54 19.31 17.11 -5.08
C SER A 54 18.39 16.61 -6.20
N VAL A 55 17.38 17.38 -6.61
CA VAL A 55 16.51 17.03 -7.77
C VAL A 55 17.20 17.36 -9.09
N SER A 56 18.17 18.29 -9.08
CA SER A 56 18.85 18.78 -10.29
C SER A 56 19.63 17.73 -11.08
N THR A 57 19.92 16.57 -10.48
CA THR A 57 20.68 15.47 -11.10
C THR A 57 19.82 14.26 -11.45
N GLU A 58 18.51 14.33 -11.22
CA GLU A 58 17.60 13.20 -11.42
C GLU A 58 17.06 13.19 -12.85
N ASN A 59 17.15 12.06 -13.55
CA ASN A 59 16.46 11.88 -14.85
C ASN A 59 14.94 11.76 -14.67
N ILE A 60 14.50 11.20 -13.52
CA ILE A 60 13.10 11.04 -13.13
C ILE A 60 13.00 11.45 -11.67
N VAL A 61 12.09 12.38 -11.35
CA VAL A 61 11.91 12.83 -9.96
C VAL A 61 11.25 11.72 -9.13
N PRO A 62 11.91 11.18 -8.10
CA PRO A 62 11.31 10.12 -7.28
C PRO A 62 10.19 10.69 -6.39
N VAL A 63 9.29 9.82 -5.95
CA VAL A 63 8.15 10.21 -5.07
C VAL A 63 8.64 10.92 -3.80
N GLY A 64 9.72 10.44 -3.18
CA GLY A 64 10.32 11.06 -2.00
C GLY A 64 10.90 12.47 -2.22
N LYS A 65 11.02 12.91 -3.48
CA LYS A 65 11.45 14.26 -3.87
C LYS A 65 10.36 15.03 -4.63
N GLY A 66 9.09 14.67 -4.47
CA GLY A 66 7.95 15.39 -5.07
C GLY A 66 7.55 14.95 -6.47
N GLY A 67 7.97 13.75 -6.92
CA GLY A 67 7.64 13.21 -8.26
C GLY A 67 6.15 13.02 -8.55
N THR A 68 5.28 13.11 -7.54
CA THR A 68 3.82 13.10 -7.70
C THR A 68 3.23 14.51 -7.78
N GLY A 69 4.02 15.57 -7.69
CA GLY A 69 3.54 16.95 -7.56
C GLY A 69 2.94 17.29 -6.19
N ALA A 70 3.14 16.43 -5.18
CA ALA A 70 2.61 16.59 -3.83
C ALA A 70 3.73 16.66 -2.78
N SER A 71 3.52 17.44 -1.72
CA SER A 71 4.44 17.57 -0.58
C SER A 71 4.01 16.73 0.65
N THR A 72 2.87 16.03 0.58
CA THR A 72 2.37 15.16 1.65
C THR A 72 2.07 13.76 1.12
N GLN A 73 2.18 12.75 1.98
CA GLN A 73 1.85 11.36 1.61
C GLN A 73 0.38 11.20 1.16
N ALA A 74 -0.54 11.94 1.77
CA ALA A 74 -1.96 11.89 1.41
C ALA A 74 -2.20 12.39 -0.02
N ALA A 75 -1.70 13.58 -0.36
CA ALA A 75 -1.83 14.14 -1.70
C ALA A 75 -1.04 13.34 -2.75
N ALA A 76 0.07 12.69 -2.37
CA ALA A 76 0.79 11.80 -3.28
C ALA A 76 -0.06 10.57 -3.67
N ARG A 77 -0.79 9.95 -2.72
CA ARG A 77 -1.70 8.83 -3.02
C ARG A 77 -2.90 9.26 -3.86
N GLU A 78 -3.39 10.47 -3.62
CA GLU A 78 -4.46 11.08 -4.41
C GLU A 78 -4.04 11.31 -5.87
N ASN A 79 -2.87 11.93 -6.09
CA ASN A 79 -2.35 12.19 -7.44
C ASN A 79 -2.05 10.90 -8.24
N LEU A 80 -1.78 9.79 -7.54
CA LEU A 80 -1.62 8.46 -8.14
C LEU A 80 -2.96 7.74 -8.40
N GLY A 81 -4.09 8.28 -7.95
CA GLY A 81 -5.42 7.69 -8.15
C GLY A 81 -5.67 6.42 -7.32
N LEU A 82 -4.92 6.20 -6.24
CA LEU A 82 -5.00 4.95 -5.47
C LEU A 82 -6.21 4.88 -4.52
N GLY A 83 -6.80 6.03 -4.18
CA GLY A 83 -7.98 6.12 -3.31
C GLY A 83 -7.77 5.49 -1.92
N ALA A 84 -8.84 4.94 -1.36
CA ALA A 84 -8.85 4.37 0.00
C ALA A 84 -8.02 3.07 0.14
N VAL A 85 -7.78 2.35 -0.96
CA VAL A 85 -7.01 1.09 -0.96
C VAL A 85 -5.60 1.32 -0.43
N ALA A 86 -5.02 2.49 -0.66
CA ALA A 86 -3.65 2.80 -0.30
C ALA A 86 -3.38 2.94 1.21
N THR A 87 -4.43 2.99 2.03
CA THR A 87 -4.33 3.05 3.50
C THR A 87 -5.18 2.00 4.20
N THR A 88 -5.90 1.16 3.44
CA THR A 88 -6.76 0.13 4.01
C THR A 88 -5.90 -1.03 4.49
N SER A 89 -6.00 -1.36 5.78
CA SER A 89 -5.36 -2.55 6.33
C SER A 89 -6.13 -3.80 5.93
N PHE A 90 -5.42 -4.88 5.62
CA PHE A 90 -6.01 -6.20 5.39
C PHE A 90 -6.01 -7.03 6.66
N GLY A 91 -7.11 -7.74 6.94
CA GLY A 91 -7.23 -8.56 8.15
C GLY A 91 -8.69 -8.79 8.56
N ILE A 92 -8.88 -9.30 9.78
CA ILE A 92 -10.18 -9.68 10.36
C ILE A 92 -10.66 -8.72 11.46
N GLY A 93 -9.95 -7.62 11.69
CA GLY A 93 -10.32 -6.56 12.62
C GLY A 93 -11.35 -5.59 12.06
N ALA A 94 -12.02 -4.85 12.94
CA ALA A 94 -12.99 -3.84 12.54
C ALA A 94 -12.37 -2.79 11.60
N GLY A 95 -13.02 -2.53 10.46
CA GLY A 95 -12.55 -1.56 9.46
C GLY A 95 -11.45 -2.08 8.52
N GLN A 96 -11.06 -3.36 8.62
CA GLN A 96 -10.10 -3.98 7.71
C GLN A 96 -10.78 -4.62 6.49
N ALA A 97 -10.04 -4.73 5.38
CA ALA A 97 -10.48 -5.46 4.20
C ALA A 97 -10.08 -6.94 4.28
N LEU A 98 -10.97 -7.82 3.82
CA LEU A 98 -10.73 -9.25 3.75
C LEU A 98 -9.91 -9.58 2.48
N THR A 99 -8.79 -10.30 2.61
CA THR A 99 -8.09 -10.88 1.45
C THR A 99 -8.84 -12.09 0.92
N VAL A 100 -8.69 -12.38 -0.37
CA VAL A 100 -9.19 -13.64 -0.92
C VAL A 100 -8.10 -14.70 -0.70
N PRO A 101 -8.34 -15.77 0.08
CA PRO A 101 -9.61 -16.15 0.69
C PRO A 101 -9.55 -16.37 2.21
N MET A 102 -9.58 -15.27 2.93
CA MET A 102 -9.61 -15.29 4.38
C MET A 102 -10.99 -15.77 4.87
N LEU A 103 -10.95 -16.63 5.90
CA LEU A 103 -12.14 -17.28 6.48
C LEU A 103 -12.96 -18.09 5.46
N GLY A 104 -12.36 -18.51 4.36
CA GLY A 104 -13.01 -19.29 3.32
C GLY A 104 -13.90 -18.49 2.35
N LEU A 105 -13.79 -17.16 2.30
CA LEU A 105 -14.60 -16.32 1.40
C LEU A 105 -13.90 -15.96 0.08
N GLY A 106 -14.66 -15.89 -1.02
CA GLY A 106 -14.24 -15.23 -2.27
C GLY A 106 -13.38 -16.05 -3.24
N SER A 107 -12.93 -17.25 -2.88
CA SER A 107 -12.23 -18.13 -3.80
C SER A 107 -13.18 -18.80 -4.80
N ARG A 108 -12.78 -18.82 -6.08
CA ARG A 108 -13.49 -19.54 -7.15
C ARG A 108 -13.21 -21.04 -7.22
N ALA A 109 -12.24 -21.53 -6.45
CA ALA A 109 -11.85 -22.94 -6.35
C ALA A 109 -11.71 -23.32 -4.88
N ALA A 110 -11.85 -24.62 -4.57
CA ALA A 110 -11.52 -25.13 -3.24
C ALA A 110 -10.07 -24.73 -2.89
N ILE A 111 -9.91 -24.13 -1.73
CA ILE A 111 -8.68 -23.43 -1.37
C ILE A 111 -7.74 -24.38 -0.66
N GLY A 112 -6.47 -24.38 -1.04
CA GLY A 112 -5.42 -25.01 -0.23
C GLY A 112 -5.33 -24.36 1.15
N ASP A 113 -5.00 -25.19 2.15
CA ASP A 113 -4.66 -24.98 3.59
C ASP A 113 -5.42 -23.91 4.40
N SER A 114 -5.59 -22.68 3.91
CA SER A 114 -6.16 -21.54 4.67
C SER A 114 -7.64 -21.68 5.04
N SER A 115 -8.43 -22.44 4.29
CA SER A 115 -9.83 -22.76 4.65
C SER A 115 -9.96 -24.09 5.39
N ILE A 116 -8.87 -24.86 5.52
CA ILE A 116 -8.89 -26.15 6.21
C ILE A 116 -8.82 -25.88 7.70
N TYR A 117 -9.86 -26.28 8.42
CA TYR A 117 -9.86 -26.13 9.87
C TYR A 117 -8.93 -27.18 10.47
N THR A 118 -8.03 -26.75 11.35
CA THR A 118 -7.14 -27.65 12.10
C THR A 118 -7.93 -28.47 13.13
N SER A 119 -9.05 -27.92 13.61
CA SER A 119 -9.92 -28.51 14.62
C SER A 119 -11.36 -28.05 14.41
N MET A 120 -12.33 -28.92 14.71
CA MET A 120 -13.73 -28.48 14.85
C MET A 120 -13.93 -27.62 16.09
N ASN A 121 -13.04 -27.67 17.09
CA ASN A 121 -13.16 -26.94 18.35
C ASN A 121 -12.53 -25.54 18.29
N VAL A 122 -12.84 -24.79 17.24
CA VAL A 122 -12.21 -23.50 16.94
C VAL A 122 -13.15 -22.33 17.18
N TRP A 123 -12.68 -21.36 17.98
CA TRP A 123 -13.40 -20.13 18.30
C TRP A 123 -13.13 -19.04 17.24
N GLU A 124 -13.57 -19.32 16.00
CA GLU A 124 -13.47 -18.42 14.85
C GLU A 124 -14.82 -18.34 14.12
N THR A 125 -15.08 -17.25 13.40
CA THR A 125 -16.28 -17.13 12.56
C THR A 125 -15.86 -17.22 11.10
N GLY A 126 -16.50 -18.07 10.31
CA GLY A 126 -16.16 -18.20 8.89
C GLY A 126 -16.72 -19.45 8.22
N PHE A 127 -16.26 -19.66 6.99
CA PHE A 127 -16.48 -20.87 6.22
C PHE A 127 -15.23 -21.73 6.25
N GLY A 128 -15.42 -23.03 6.40
CA GLY A 128 -14.33 -23.98 6.58
C GLY A 128 -14.49 -25.24 5.75
N VAL A 129 -13.38 -25.95 5.61
CA VAL A 129 -13.28 -27.28 5.01
C VAL A 129 -12.78 -28.24 6.08
N ILE A 130 -13.45 -29.39 6.15
CA ILE A 130 -13.07 -30.52 6.99
C ILE A 130 -12.26 -31.47 6.11
N THR A 131 -11.10 -31.89 6.63
CA THR A 131 -10.23 -32.87 5.97
C THR A 131 -9.81 -33.97 6.94
N ASP A 132 -9.09 -34.97 6.45
CA ASP A 132 -8.45 -36.00 7.26
C ASP A 132 -7.55 -35.41 8.37
N ARG A 133 -6.95 -34.24 8.14
CA ARG A 133 -6.13 -33.49 9.10
C ARG A 133 -6.94 -32.78 10.19
N THR A 134 -8.23 -32.51 9.97
CA THR A 134 -9.08 -31.79 10.94
C THR A 134 -9.33 -32.65 12.19
N GLN A 135 -9.05 -32.11 13.37
CA GLN A 135 -9.31 -32.77 14.65
C GLN A 135 -10.77 -32.63 15.09
N PHE A 136 -11.27 -33.59 15.88
CA PHE A 136 -12.64 -33.63 16.42
C PHE A 136 -13.74 -33.55 15.34
N LYS A 137 -13.42 -34.00 14.13
CA LYS A 137 -14.32 -33.98 12.97
C LYS A 137 -15.43 -35.03 13.08
N PRO A 138 -16.69 -34.69 12.73
CA PRO A 138 -17.79 -35.65 12.68
C PRO A 138 -17.75 -36.53 11.41
N VAL A 139 -17.05 -36.08 10.37
CA VAL A 139 -16.88 -36.75 9.08
C VAL A 139 -15.47 -36.55 8.56
N THR A 140 -14.97 -37.45 7.71
CA THR A 140 -13.60 -37.36 7.17
C THR A 140 -13.38 -36.14 6.28
N TYR A 141 -14.36 -35.82 5.44
CA TYR A 141 -14.31 -34.69 4.52
C TYR A 141 -15.65 -33.95 4.52
N GLY A 142 -15.62 -32.63 4.42
CA GLY A 142 -16.83 -31.82 4.49
C GLY A 142 -16.58 -30.33 4.33
N THR A 143 -17.66 -29.58 4.35
CA THR A 143 -17.66 -28.11 4.46
C THR A 143 -18.41 -27.69 5.71
N LEU A 144 -18.14 -26.47 6.16
CA LEU A 144 -18.54 -25.97 7.47
C LEU A 144 -18.86 -24.47 7.37
N LEU A 145 -19.90 -24.06 8.08
CA LEU A 145 -20.15 -22.70 8.52
C LEU A 145 -20.01 -22.65 10.05
N ASN A 146 -19.12 -21.79 10.52
CA ASN A 146 -18.84 -21.58 11.94
C ASN A 146 -19.19 -20.15 12.34
N MET A 147 -19.86 -19.98 13.47
CA MET A 147 -20.12 -18.69 14.09
C MET A 147 -19.70 -18.74 15.54
N ALA A 148 -18.59 -18.08 15.88
CA ALA A 148 -18.15 -17.93 17.25
C ALA A 148 -19.06 -16.97 18.02
N PHE A 149 -19.44 -17.34 19.23
CA PHE A 149 -20.18 -16.47 20.14
C PHE A 149 -19.19 -15.68 21.01
N PRO A 150 -19.37 -14.36 21.19
CA PRO A 150 -18.50 -13.56 22.04
C PRO A 150 -18.70 -13.94 23.52
N GLY A 151 -17.65 -14.38 24.21
CA GLY A 151 -17.74 -14.75 25.61
C GLY A 151 -16.54 -15.54 26.12
N THR A 152 -16.67 -16.12 27.31
CA THR A 152 -15.68 -17.03 27.89
C THR A 152 -15.92 -18.46 27.40
N GLY A 153 -14.86 -19.15 26.98
CA GLY A 153 -14.94 -20.52 26.44
C GLY A 153 -15.05 -20.56 24.92
N ASN A 154 -15.01 -21.76 24.35
CA ASN A 154 -15.08 -21.95 22.90
C ASN A 154 -16.55 -22.04 22.46
N LEU A 155 -17.33 -21.01 22.81
CA LEU A 155 -18.76 -20.96 22.56
C LEU A 155 -19.05 -20.57 21.10
N GLY A 156 -20.02 -21.24 20.48
CA GLY A 156 -20.59 -20.81 19.22
C GLY A 156 -21.52 -21.83 18.61
N SER A 157 -21.79 -21.68 17.32
CA SER A 157 -22.65 -22.59 16.56
C SER A 157 -21.99 -23.01 15.26
N GLN A 158 -22.12 -24.28 14.91
CA GLN A 158 -21.55 -24.88 13.71
C GLN A 158 -22.62 -25.62 12.93
N LEU A 159 -22.59 -25.46 11.60
CA LEU A 159 -23.33 -26.26 10.63
C LEU A 159 -22.32 -26.86 9.66
N TRP A 160 -22.36 -28.16 9.42
CA TRP A 160 -21.43 -28.81 8.52
C TRP A 160 -22.13 -29.80 7.60
N MET A 161 -21.59 -29.96 6.40
CA MET A 161 -22.05 -30.91 5.39
C MET A 161 -20.88 -31.81 4.99
N GLY A 162 -21.05 -33.10 5.19
CA GLY A 162 -20.07 -34.07 4.76
C GLY A 162 -20.08 -34.26 3.24
N THR A 163 -18.88 -34.43 2.69
CA THR A 163 -18.69 -34.85 1.29
C THR A 163 -18.38 -36.35 1.25
N ILE A 164 -17.80 -36.87 0.18
CA ILE A 164 -17.52 -38.30 0.06
C ILE A 164 -16.44 -38.70 1.09
N PRO A 165 -16.60 -39.81 1.83
CA PRO A 165 -17.69 -40.79 1.73
C PRO A 165 -18.92 -40.48 2.60
N GLY A 166 -18.83 -39.57 3.56
CA GLY A 166 -19.87 -39.25 4.55
C GLY A 166 -20.91 -38.26 4.02
N LYS A 167 -21.92 -38.75 3.30
CA LYS A 167 -23.07 -37.94 2.83
C LYS A 167 -24.04 -37.61 3.97
N THR A 168 -23.57 -36.91 4.99
CA THR A 168 -24.33 -36.55 6.19
C THR A 168 -24.30 -35.05 6.43
N LEU A 169 -25.33 -34.52 7.11
CA LEU A 169 -25.44 -33.12 7.51
C LEU A 169 -25.60 -33.08 9.03
N GLY A 170 -24.98 -32.11 9.69
CA GLY A 170 -25.11 -31.96 11.13
C GLY A 170 -24.78 -30.56 11.64
N PHE A 171 -25.08 -30.34 12.91
CA PHE A 171 -24.87 -29.07 13.58
C PHE A 171 -24.59 -29.25 15.07
N ARG A 172 -24.02 -28.24 15.71
CA ARG A 172 -23.96 -28.12 17.18
C ARG A 172 -24.01 -26.66 17.60
N SER A 173 -24.36 -26.41 18.85
CA SER A 173 -24.33 -25.08 19.45
C SER A 173 -24.01 -25.18 20.93
N GLY A 174 -23.11 -24.35 21.42
CA GLY A 174 -22.60 -24.35 22.80
C GLY A 174 -21.08 -24.41 22.83
N ASP A 175 -20.48 -24.94 23.90
CA ASP A 175 -19.02 -25.04 24.01
C ASP A 175 -18.50 -26.16 23.13
N TYR A 176 -17.62 -25.82 22.18
CA TYR A 176 -17.08 -26.78 21.24
C TYR A 176 -16.26 -27.91 21.88
N GLY A 177 -15.71 -27.70 23.08
CA GLY A 177 -14.97 -28.74 23.81
C GLY A 177 -15.86 -29.83 24.40
N THR A 178 -17.14 -29.53 24.68
CA THR A 178 -18.04 -30.44 25.40
C THR A 178 -19.28 -30.84 24.61
N GLU A 179 -19.74 -29.98 23.71
CA GLU A 179 -20.96 -30.22 22.93
C GLU A 179 -20.72 -31.16 21.75
N SER A 180 -21.57 -32.19 21.69
CA SER A 180 -21.58 -33.18 20.62
C SER A 180 -22.34 -32.66 19.39
N PHE A 181 -22.03 -33.24 18.22
CA PHE A 181 -22.77 -32.94 17.00
C PHE A 181 -24.12 -33.67 16.95
N ASN A 182 -25.15 -32.92 16.59
CA ASN A 182 -26.45 -33.46 16.17
C ASN A 182 -26.41 -33.74 14.67
N TYR A 183 -27.03 -34.83 14.24
CA TYR A 183 -27.09 -35.24 12.84
C TYR A 183 -28.51 -35.10 12.29
N VAL A 184 -28.62 -34.58 11.08
CA VAL A 184 -29.88 -34.47 10.36
C VAL A 184 -30.14 -35.79 9.62
N TYR A 185 -31.31 -36.37 9.87
CA TYR A 185 -31.78 -37.57 9.18
C TYR A 185 -32.40 -37.24 7.83
N HIS A 186 -32.08 -38.04 6.82
CA HIS A 186 -32.63 -37.92 5.47
C HIS A 186 -32.68 -39.28 4.80
N THR A 187 -33.33 -39.37 3.64
CA THR A 187 -33.55 -40.63 2.89
C THR A 187 -32.27 -41.41 2.56
N GLY A 188 -31.13 -40.73 2.45
CA GLY A 188 -29.81 -41.36 2.28
C GLY A 188 -29.06 -41.80 3.55
N ASN A 189 -29.59 -41.55 4.76
CA ASN A 189 -28.95 -41.90 6.05
C ASN A 189 -30.03 -42.19 7.11
N THR A 190 -30.66 -43.36 7.01
CA THR A 190 -31.91 -43.71 7.73
C THR A 190 -31.73 -44.60 8.96
N THR A 191 -30.51 -44.96 9.36
CA THR A 191 -30.25 -45.85 10.50
C THR A 191 -30.29 -45.12 11.84
N ARG A 192 -31.49 -44.90 12.38
CA ARG A 192 -31.74 -45.13 13.82
C ARG A 192 -32.65 -46.36 13.93
N ALA A 193 -32.44 -47.14 14.99
CA ALA A 193 -33.45 -48.11 15.41
C ALA A 193 -34.78 -47.38 15.64
N ALA A 194 -35.89 -48.05 15.38
CA ALA A 194 -37.23 -47.49 15.39
C ALA A 194 -37.76 -47.11 16.80
N ASP A 195 -36.91 -47.11 17.83
CA ASP A 195 -37.31 -46.99 19.24
C ASP A 195 -37.04 -45.61 19.87
N GLY A 196 -36.40 -44.68 19.16
CA GLY A 196 -36.31 -43.29 19.62
C GLY A 196 -35.48 -43.07 20.88
N THR A 197 -34.64 -44.04 21.26
CA THR A 197 -33.58 -43.90 22.28
C THR A 197 -32.20 -43.78 21.65
#